data_AF-A0A415W2D1-F1
#
_entry.id   AF-A0A415W2D1-F1
#
_cell.length_a   1.000
_cell.length_b   1.000
_cell.length_c   1.000
_cell.angle_alpha   90.00
_cell.angle_beta   90.00
_cell.angle_gamma   90.00
#
_symmetry.space_group_name_H-M   'P 1'
#
loop_
_entity.id
_entity.type
_entity.pdbx_description
1 polymer ?
#
loop_
_entity_poly.entity_id
_entity_poly.type
_entity_poly.pdbx_seq_one_letter_code
_entity_poly.pdbx_strand_id
1 'polypeptide(L)'
;MKKMKSRSFRILMAAVISAAMLCPQVKISAADGLVSKAVTSYFPSKTVMKKTARKTEPEEWNQKEIKAYKFGTLEDALYYALTGGIKYYDQNYFKNPDLIKLTPVESGALGLAVVGDNKQKAILYDSNKKMIKKLPLSYVKAQVNAGETYYIEFPKNCKEGLITAYVLQNECGGLAKNDLNMQKGEEKETYHTFKMTKRGFAGFVVASMVEDGGNTSYKVQKNEKGKWITIGRTKSFKPTNEDETQIAVGYGLSKGNYRLVLKAPKEQLNTMLYTTKNYAKKKVAYKKSKAKNLNATEMYTMNEKAARWYKVSVKSSKKQSKLKILTVADQGGFKFTIYERGKKKPVKTVKTSAKHLEKTVKLPKKKGMYYVKVSKRTKKTNGYYEIKK
;
A
#
# COMPACT_ATOMS: atom_id res chain seq x y z
N MET A 1 -28.24 -23.33 -17.40
CA MET A 1 -27.00 -23.54 -16.64
C MET A 1 -26.95 -22.58 -15.46
N LYS A 2 -27.07 -23.10 -14.23
CA LYS A 2 -27.40 -22.36 -13.00
C LYS A 2 -26.14 -22.09 -12.14
N LYS A 3 -25.97 -20.84 -11.69
CA LYS A 3 -25.32 -20.36 -10.44
C LYS A 3 -23.85 -20.71 -10.09
N MET A 4 -23.16 -21.67 -10.74
CA MET A 4 -21.80 -22.09 -10.33
C MET A 4 -20.65 -21.20 -10.84
N LYS A 5 -20.77 -20.60 -12.03
CA LYS A 5 -19.73 -19.74 -12.65
C LYS A 5 -19.33 -18.50 -11.83
N SER A 6 -20.12 -18.12 -10.82
CA SER A 6 -19.82 -16.95 -9.98
C SER A 6 -18.80 -17.23 -8.86
N ARG A 7 -18.61 -18.48 -8.42
CA ARG A 7 -17.80 -18.75 -7.23
C ARG A 7 -16.30 -18.67 -7.54
N SER A 8 -15.83 -19.38 -8.57
CA SER A 8 -14.43 -19.35 -8.99
C SER A 8 -14.03 -17.95 -9.47
N PHE A 9 -14.92 -17.27 -10.19
CA PHE A 9 -14.71 -15.88 -10.59
C PHE A 9 -14.59 -14.96 -9.37
N ARG A 10 -15.52 -15.02 -8.40
CA ARG A 10 -15.41 -14.22 -7.16
C ARG A 10 -14.13 -14.52 -6.36
N ILE A 11 -13.67 -15.77 -6.35
CA ILE A 11 -12.42 -16.16 -5.69
C ILE A 11 -11.21 -15.60 -6.43
N LEU A 12 -11.18 -15.68 -7.77
CA LEU A 12 -10.10 -15.08 -8.56
C LEU A 12 -10.11 -13.56 -8.44
N MET A 13 -11.28 -12.93 -8.47
CA MET A 13 -11.43 -11.50 -8.19
C MET A 13 -10.87 -11.18 -6.81
N ALA A 14 -11.24 -11.94 -5.77
CA ALA A 14 -10.67 -11.78 -4.44
C ALA A 14 -9.17 -12.06 -4.39
N ALA A 15 -8.61 -12.93 -5.23
CA ALA A 15 -7.18 -13.23 -5.30
C ALA A 15 -6.39 -12.13 -6.02
N VAL A 16 -6.93 -11.61 -7.14
CA VAL A 16 -6.40 -10.48 -7.90
C VAL A 16 -6.47 -9.20 -7.05
N ILE A 17 -7.57 -9.01 -6.32
CA ILE A 17 -7.73 -7.94 -5.33
C ILE A 17 -6.82 -8.17 -4.13
N SER A 18 -6.71 -9.38 -3.57
CA SER A 18 -5.80 -9.66 -2.43
C SER A 18 -4.33 -9.44 -2.79
N ALA A 19 -3.91 -9.87 -3.99
CA ALA A 19 -2.58 -9.57 -4.53
C ALA A 19 -2.35 -8.07 -4.70
N ALA A 20 -3.42 -7.32 -5.00
CA ALA A 20 -3.39 -5.86 -5.05
C ALA A 20 -3.52 -5.19 -3.66
N MET A 21 -4.19 -5.82 -2.68
CA MET A 21 -4.34 -5.35 -1.29
C MET A 21 -3.07 -5.59 -0.46
N LEU A 22 -2.20 -6.52 -0.87
CA LEU A 22 -0.80 -6.58 -0.42
C LEU A 22 -0.01 -5.30 -0.80
N CYS A 23 -0.58 -4.44 -1.67
CA CYS A 23 -0.18 -3.04 -1.80
C CYS A 23 -1.12 -2.18 -0.93
N PRO A 24 -0.61 -1.48 0.11
CA PRO A 24 -1.41 -0.75 1.11
C PRO A 24 -2.20 0.48 0.59
N GLN A 25 -2.39 0.60 -0.72
CA GLN A 25 -3.00 1.74 -1.38
C GLN A 25 -4.22 1.44 -2.22
N VAL A 26 -4.49 0.17 -2.55
CA VAL A 26 -5.75 -0.15 -3.22
C VAL A 26 -6.84 0.08 -2.16
N LYS A 27 -7.43 1.28 -2.18
CA LYS A 27 -8.61 1.57 -1.38
C LYS A 27 -9.61 0.47 -1.72
N ILE A 28 -10.08 -0.23 -0.70
CA ILE A 28 -11.08 -1.30 -0.83
C ILE A 28 -12.22 -0.83 -1.74
N SER A 29 -12.65 0.44 -1.62
CA SER A 29 -13.69 1.05 -2.47
C SER A 29 -13.35 1.18 -3.97
N ALA A 30 -12.08 1.35 -4.34
CA ALA A 30 -11.66 1.45 -5.74
C ALA A 30 -11.56 0.06 -6.40
N ALA A 31 -11.03 -0.92 -5.67
CA ALA A 31 -11.11 -2.32 -6.07
C ALA A 31 -12.56 -2.79 -6.20
N ASP A 32 -13.41 -2.52 -5.21
CA ASP A 32 -14.84 -2.85 -5.25
C ASP A 32 -15.57 -2.11 -6.39
N GLY A 33 -15.20 -0.85 -6.66
CA GLY A 33 -15.71 -0.06 -7.77
C GLY A 33 -15.36 -0.64 -9.14
N LEU A 34 -14.10 -1.03 -9.35
CA LEU A 34 -13.62 -1.72 -10.56
C LEU A 34 -14.30 -3.09 -10.73
N VAL A 35 -14.44 -3.85 -9.64
CA VAL A 35 -15.16 -5.14 -9.61
C VAL A 35 -16.62 -4.96 -10.01
N SER A 36 -17.32 -3.95 -9.48
CA SER A 36 -18.74 -3.73 -9.78
C SER A 36 -18.98 -3.39 -11.26
N LYS A 37 -18.10 -2.59 -11.87
CA LYS A 37 -18.13 -2.26 -13.30
C LYS A 37 -17.83 -3.50 -14.16
N ALA A 38 -16.81 -4.27 -13.80
CA ALA A 38 -16.40 -5.46 -14.54
C ALA A 38 -17.41 -6.62 -14.48
N VAL A 39 -18.04 -6.84 -13.32
CA VAL A 39 -19.10 -7.85 -13.17
C VAL A 39 -20.31 -7.52 -14.07
N THR A 40 -20.56 -6.24 -14.31
CA THR A 40 -21.66 -5.77 -15.17
C THR A 40 -21.31 -5.89 -16.66
N SER A 41 -20.04 -5.71 -17.04
CA SER A 41 -19.58 -5.79 -18.44
C SER A 41 -19.29 -7.22 -18.92
N TYR A 42 -18.73 -8.09 -18.08
CA TYR A 42 -18.43 -9.49 -18.44
C TYR A 42 -19.66 -10.40 -18.40
N PHE A 43 -20.68 -10.02 -17.64
CA PHE A 43 -21.98 -10.70 -17.59
C PHE A 43 -23.10 -9.68 -17.87
N PRO A 44 -23.41 -9.37 -19.14
CA PRO A 44 -24.63 -8.64 -19.44
C PRO A 44 -25.81 -9.39 -18.81
N SER A 45 -26.81 -8.63 -18.36
CA SER A 45 -27.98 -9.17 -17.66
C SER A 45 -28.55 -10.42 -18.34
N LYS A 46 -29.04 -11.39 -17.55
CA LYS A 46 -29.60 -12.68 -18.02
C LYS A 46 -30.55 -12.59 -19.21
N THR A 47 -31.18 -11.43 -19.40
CA THR A 47 -32.13 -11.13 -20.45
C THR A 47 -31.48 -11.02 -21.84
N VAL A 48 -30.21 -10.59 -21.93
CA VAL A 48 -29.50 -10.41 -23.21
C VAL A 48 -28.86 -11.73 -23.68
N MET A 49 -28.29 -12.53 -22.78
CA MET A 49 -27.59 -13.78 -23.16
C MET A 49 -28.50 -14.90 -23.66
N LYS A 50 -29.83 -14.84 -23.42
CA LYS A 50 -30.78 -15.86 -23.90
C LYS A 50 -31.03 -15.82 -25.41
N LYS A 51 -30.69 -14.72 -26.10
CA LYS A 51 -31.01 -14.56 -27.53
C LYS A 51 -29.93 -15.07 -28.50
N THR A 52 -28.74 -15.44 -28.03
CA THR A 52 -27.62 -15.82 -28.93
C THR A 52 -26.78 -16.98 -28.38
N ALA A 53 -27.39 -18.10 -28.00
CA ALA A 53 -26.67 -19.31 -27.60
C ALA A 53 -26.63 -20.33 -28.75
N ARG A 54 -25.67 -20.20 -29.67
CA ARG A 54 -25.23 -21.34 -30.50
C ARG A 54 -24.42 -22.30 -29.63
N LYS A 55 -24.58 -23.60 -29.85
CA LYS A 55 -23.92 -24.74 -29.17
C LYS A 55 -22.44 -24.88 -29.55
N THR A 56 -21.69 -23.78 -29.59
CA THR A 56 -20.27 -23.77 -29.97
C THR A 56 -19.47 -23.15 -28.84
N GLU A 57 -18.45 -23.87 -28.39
CA GLU A 57 -17.49 -23.40 -27.40
C GLU A 57 -16.80 -22.12 -27.90
N PRO A 58 -16.74 -21.03 -27.11
CA PRO A 58 -16.03 -19.83 -27.52
C PRO A 58 -14.54 -20.11 -27.74
N GLU A 59 -13.96 -19.56 -28.82
CA GLU A 59 -12.53 -19.70 -29.17
C GLU A 59 -11.58 -19.18 -28.07
N GLU A 60 -12.08 -18.31 -27.19
CA GLU A 60 -11.33 -17.76 -26.05
C GLU A 60 -11.24 -18.71 -24.85
N TRP A 61 -11.97 -19.83 -24.85
CA TRP A 61 -11.96 -20.80 -23.76
C TRP A 61 -10.92 -21.89 -23.99
N ASN A 62 -10.47 -22.51 -22.89
CA ASN A 62 -9.61 -23.70 -22.93
C ASN A 62 -8.30 -23.51 -23.74
N GLN A 63 -7.81 -22.27 -23.80
CA GLN A 63 -6.59 -21.92 -24.54
C GLN A 63 -5.38 -22.69 -24.01
N LYS A 64 -4.70 -23.43 -24.89
CA LYS A 64 -3.46 -24.14 -24.56
C LYS A 64 -2.26 -23.21 -24.42
N GLU A 65 -2.31 -22.06 -25.07
CA GLU A 65 -1.27 -21.04 -24.99
C GLU A 65 -1.89 -19.69 -24.61
N ILE A 66 -1.30 -19.02 -23.63
CA ILE A 66 -1.72 -17.70 -23.16
C ILE A 66 -0.54 -16.74 -23.11
N LYS A 67 -0.82 -15.46 -23.31
CA LYS A 67 0.18 -14.39 -23.28
C LYS A 67 0.01 -13.51 -22.04
N ALA A 68 1.12 -13.08 -21.45
CA ALA A 68 1.13 -12.03 -20.43
C ALA A 68 1.62 -10.71 -21.06
N TYR A 69 0.71 -9.75 -21.18
CA TYR A 69 1.00 -8.41 -21.71
C TYR A 69 1.56 -7.50 -20.63
N LYS A 70 2.35 -6.50 -21.04
CA LYS A 70 2.97 -5.54 -20.14
C LYS A 70 2.09 -4.33 -19.89
N PHE A 71 2.06 -3.88 -18.64
CA PHE A 71 1.35 -2.69 -18.21
C PHE A 71 2.29 -1.76 -17.43
N GLY A 72 2.08 -0.46 -17.61
CA GLY A 72 2.85 0.58 -16.92
C GLY A 72 2.48 0.67 -15.43
N THR A 73 1.22 0.39 -15.08
CA THR A 73 0.72 0.48 -13.72
C THR A 73 -0.03 -0.79 -13.29
N LEU A 74 -0.09 -1.01 -11.98
CA LEU A 74 -0.92 -2.09 -11.41
C LEU A 74 -2.41 -1.85 -11.69
N GLU A 75 -2.86 -0.60 -11.72
CA GLU A 75 -4.26 -0.26 -12.01
C GLU A 75 -4.68 -0.71 -13.41
N ASP A 76 -3.84 -0.46 -14.43
CA ASP A 76 -4.09 -0.89 -15.81
C ASP A 76 -4.08 -2.42 -15.92
N ALA A 77 -3.13 -3.09 -15.27
CA ALA A 77 -3.06 -4.55 -15.25
C ALA A 77 -4.29 -5.17 -14.59
N LEU A 78 -4.78 -4.57 -13.51
CA LEU A 78 -6.03 -4.98 -12.86
C LEU A 78 -7.21 -4.75 -13.80
N TYR A 79 -7.34 -3.55 -14.37
CA TYR A 79 -8.41 -3.24 -15.32
C TYR A 79 -8.44 -4.26 -16.47
N TYR A 80 -7.29 -4.55 -17.09
CA TYR A 80 -7.16 -5.58 -18.12
C TYR A 80 -7.62 -6.95 -17.63
N ALA A 81 -7.14 -7.41 -16.46
CA ALA A 81 -7.57 -8.68 -15.89
C ALA A 81 -9.09 -8.74 -15.76
N LEU A 82 -9.71 -7.63 -15.34
CA LEU A 82 -11.15 -7.55 -15.12
C LEU A 82 -12.00 -7.44 -16.40
N THR A 83 -11.46 -6.92 -17.50
CA THR A 83 -12.23 -6.64 -18.73
C THR A 83 -11.91 -7.54 -19.91
N GLY A 84 -10.83 -8.34 -19.87
CA GLY A 84 -10.52 -9.31 -20.93
C GLY A 84 -9.34 -10.25 -20.68
N GLY A 85 -8.60 -10.05 -19.59
CA GLY A 85 -7.37 -10.79 -19.29
C GLY A 85 -7.58 -12.14 -18.62
N ILE A 86 -8.78 -12.41 -18.09
CA ILE A 86 -9.11 -13.69 -17.46
C ILE A 86 -9.44 -14.74 -18.53
N LYS A 87 -8.69 -15.83 -18.53
CA LYS A 87 -8.90 -17.01 -19.38
C LYS A 87 -9.66 -18.07 -18.60
N TYR A 88 -10.71 -18.61 -19.21
CA TYR A 88 -11.61 -19.58 -18.59
C TYR A 88 -11.39 -20.97 -19.15
N TYR A 89 -11.39 -21.94 -18.24
CA TYR A 89 -11.25 -23.35 -18.52
C TYR A 89 -12.45 -24.09 -17.98
N ASP A 90 -13.10 -24.88 -18.81
CA ASP A 90 -14.34 -25.57 -18.46
C ASP A 90 -14.17 -27.10 -18.47
N GLN A 91 -15.29 -27.81 -18.32
CA GLN A 91 -15.31 -29.26 -18.23
C GLN A 91 -14.71 -29.96 -19.46
N ASN A 92 -14.69 -29.33 -20.64
CA ASN A 92 -14.10 -29.94 -21.83
C ASN A 92 -12.57 -30.03 -21.70
N TYR A 93 -11.91 -28.98 -21.21
CA TYR A 93 -10.49 -29.04 -20.88
C TYR A 93 -10.20 -30.09 -19.80
N PHE A 94 -11.01 -30.14 -18.74
CA PHE A 94 -10.77 -31.07 -17.63
C PHE A 94 -11.08 -32.55 -17.93
N LYS A 95 -11.65 -32.89 -19.10
CA LYS A 95 -11.76 -34.28 -19.56
C LYS A 95 -10.39 -34.88 -19.89
N ASN A 96 -9.50 -34.06 -20.46
CA ASN A 96 -8.13 -34.46 -20.79
C ASN A 96 -7.19 -33.25 -20.60
N PRO A 97 -6.90 -32.88 -19.34
CA PRO A 97 -6.16 -31.67 -19.03
C PRO A 97 -4.71 -31.79 -19.50
N ASP A 98 -4.22 -30.73 -20.15
CA ASP A 98 -2.83 -30.59 -20.60
C ASP A 98 -2.21 -29.35 -19.97
N LEU A 99 -0.88 -29.27 -19.96
CA LEU A 99 -0.16 -28.10 -19.49
C LEU A 99 -0.51 -26.87 -20.34
N ILE A 100 -0.83 -25.77 -19.68
CA ILE A 100 -1.11 -24.49 -20.33
C ILE A 100 0.19 -23.69 -20.40
N LYS A 101 0.60 -23.35 -21.62
CA LYS A 101 1.80 -22.57 -21.89
C LYS A 101 1.52 -21.08 -21.64
N LEU A 102 2.36 -20.44 -20.85
CA LEU A 102 2.33 -19.01 -20.59
C LEU A 102 3.61 -18.36 -21.14
N THR A 103 3.44 -17.32 -21.96
CA THR A 103 4.56 -16.56 -22.55
C THR A 103 4.41 -15.06 -22.23
N PRO A 104 5.34 -14.45 -21.48
CA PRO A 104 5.46 -13.01 -21.35
C PRO A 104 5.78 -12.39 -22.72
N VAL A 105 4.99 -11.41 -23.14
CA VAL A 105 5.20 -10.71 -24.41
C VAL A 105 6.41 -9.78 -24.30
N GLU A 106 6.60 -9.17 -23.14
CA GLU A 106 7.72 -8.27 -22.85
C GLU A 106 8.34 -8.61 -21.49
N SER A 107 9.56 -8.12 -21.28
CA SER A 107 10.28 -8.27 -20.01
C SER A 107 9.73 -7.35 -18.92
N GLY A 108 9.73 -7.84 -17.68
CA GLY A 108 9.29 -7.09 -16.50
C GLY A 108 9.00 -8.01 -15.32
N ALA A 109 8.16 -7.58 -14.38
CA ALA A 109 7.72 -8.42 -13.26
C ALA A 109 6.45 -9.18 -13.64
N LEU A 110 6.45 -10.51 -13.48
CA LEU A 110 5.28 -11.34 -13.76
C LEU A 110 4.35 -11.39 -12.55
N GLY A 111 3.08 -11.08 -12.76
CA GLY A 111 1.98 -11.43 -11.87
C GLY A 111 1.14 -12.55 -12.51
N LEU A 112 0.87 -13.59 -11.73
CA LEU A 112 0.06 -14.73 -12.16
C LEU A 112 -0.95 -15.10 -11.07
N ALA A 113 -2.19 -15.34 -11.44
CA ALA A 113 -3.19 -15.93 -10.55
C ALA A 113 -3.89 -17.09 -11.26
N VAL A 114 -4.03 -18.21 -10.54
CA VAL A 114 -4.65 -19.44 -11.05
C VAL A 114 -5.61 -19.96 -10.00
N VAL A 115 -6.85 -20.20 -10.39
CA VAL A 115 -7.91 -20.64 -9.47
C VAL A 115 -8.69 -21.77 -10.11
N GLY A 116 -8.72 -22.93 -9.43
CA GLY A 116 -9.67 -24.01 -9.69
C GLY A 116 -10.90 -23.92 -8.79
N ASP A 117 -12.03 -24.46 -9.24
CA ASP A 117 -13.28 -24.52 -8.48
C ASP A 117 -13.20 -25.35 -7.20
N ASN A 118 -12.24 -26.29 -7.15
CA ASN A 118 -11.95 -27.15 -6.00
C ASN A 118 -10.99 -26.52 -4.96
N LYS A 119 -10.50 -25.29 -5.17
CA LYS A 119 -9.58 -24.55 -4.29
C LYS A 119 -8.24 -25.24 -3.97
N GLN A 120 -7.87 -26.26 -4.74
CA GLN A 120 -6.56 -26.88 -4.60
C GLN A 120 -5.49 -26.05 -5.30
N LYS A 121 -4.22 -26.30 -4.97
CA LYS A 121 -3.08 -25.54 -5.50
C LYS A 121 -2.76 -25.97 -6.93
N ALA A 122 -2.69 -25.01 -7.85
CA ALA A 122 -2.15 -25.23 -9.18
C ALA A 122 -0.62 -25.42 -9.10
N ILE A 123 0.00 -25.92 -10.17
CA ILE A 123 1.46 -26.09 -10.24
C ILE A 123 2.01 -25.23 -11.37
N LEU A 124 3.07 -24.48 -11.09
CA LEU A 124 3.84 -23.73 -12.07
C LEU A 124 5.14 -24.46 -12.37
N TYR A 125 5.46 -24.58 -13.64
CA TYR A 125 6.68 -25.20 -14.16
C TYR A 125 7.48 -24.20 -15.01
N ASP A 126 8.80 -24.44 -15.11
CA ASP A 126 9.69 -23.72 -16.02
C ASP A 126 9.59 -24.25 -17.46
N SER A 127 10.39 -23.70 -18.37
CA SER A 127 10.41 -24.08 -19.79
C SER A 127 10.77 -25.55 -20.03
N ASN A 128 11.48 -26.19 -19.09
CA ASN A 128 11.87 -27.60 -19.14
C ASN A 128 10.86 -28.51 -18.42
N LYS A 129 9.69 -27.97 -18.05
CA LYS A 129 8.66 -28.67 -17.27
C LYS A 129 9.15 -29.14 -15.89
N LYS A 130 10.17 -28.50 -15.33
CA LYS A 130 10.58 -28.71 -13.94
C LYS A 130 9.72 -27.84 -13.03
N MET A 131 9.24 -28.44 -11.93
CA MET A 131 8.34 -27.76 -11.00
C MET A 131 9.04 -26.55 -10.35
N ILE A 132 8.42 -25.37 -10.45
CA ILE A 132 8.85 -24.14 -9.77
C ILE A 132 8.15 -24.05 -8.41
N LYS A 133 6.80 -24.03 -8.41
CA LYS A 133 6.03 -23.80 -7.18
C LYS A 133 4.59 -24.33 -7.29
N LYS A 134 4.06 -24.81 -6.16
CA LYS A 134 2.62 -25.04 -5.99
C LYS A 134 1.94 -23.72 -5.60
N LEU A 135 1.11 -23.20 -6.48
CA LEU A 135 0.48 -21.89 -6.36
C LEU A 135 -0.68 -21.94 -5.36
N PRO A 136 -0.61 -21.23 -4.21
CA PRO A 136 -1.76 -21.15 -3.31
C PRO A 136 -2.93 -20.43 -3.97
N LEU A 137 -2.70 -19.27 -4.61
CA LEU A 137 -3.68 -18.47 -5.34
C LEU A 137 -3.00 -17.58 -6.41
N SER A 138 -1.93 -16.89 -6.02
CA SER A 138 -1.13 -16.03 -6.90
C SER A 138 0.36 -16.31 -6.78
N TYR A 139 1.10 -15.82 -7.78
CA TYR A 139 2.55 -15.89 -7.89
C TYR A 139 3.08 -14.59 -8.46
N VAL A 140 4.20 -14.13 -7.91
CA VAL A 140 4.94 -12.97 -8.39
C VAL A 140 6.38 -13.38 -8.64
N LYS A 141 6.92 -13.03 -9.81
CA LYS A 141 8.34 -13.15 -10.12
C LYS A 141 8.88 -11.77 -10.48
N ALA A 142 9.96 -11.35 -9.81
CA ALA A 142 10.47 -9.99 -9.97
C ALA A 142 11.00 -9.68 -11.38
N GLN A 143 11.43 -10.71 -12.12
CA GLN A 143 11.90 -10.58 -13.50
C GLN A 143 11.48 -11.81 -14.33
N VAL A 144 10.91 -11.53 -15.50
CA VAL A 144 10.79 -12.45 -16.63
C VAL A 144 11.33 -11.79 -17.89
N ASN A 145 11.76 -12.61 -18.84
CA ASN A 145 12.20 -12.11 -20.14
C ASN A 145 11.09 -12.27 -21.19
N ALA A 146 11.05 -11.37 -22.17
CA ALA A 146 10.19 -11.51 -23.33
C ALA A 146 10.43 -12.87 -24.01
N GLY A 147 9.36 -13.59 -24.33
CA GLY A 147 9.43 -14.91 -24.95
C GLY A 147 9.79 -16.07 -24.01
N GLU A 148 10.09 -15.82 -22.73
CA GLU A 148 10.27 -16.90 -21.74
C GLU A 148 8.99 -17.75 -21.67
N THR A 149 9.12 -19.03 -21.35
CA THR A 149 7.97 -19.94 -21.33
C THR A 149 7.82 -20.60 -19.98
N TYR A 150 6.59 -20.61 -19.50
CA TYR A 150 6.16 -21.31 -18.28
C TYR A 150 5.02 -22.26 -18.62
N TYR A 151 4.83 -23.30 -17.81
CA TYR A 151 3.69 -24.19 -17.93
C TYR A 151 2.89 -24.22 -16.64
N ILE A 152 1.57 -24.22 -16.78
CA ILE A 152 0.61 -24.23 -15.68
C ILE A 152 -0.18 -25.52 -15.73
N GLU A 153 -0.24 -26.21 -14.60
CA GLU A 153 -1.11 -27.35 -14.39
C GLU A 153 -2.19 -26.98 -13.36
N PHE A 154 -3.45 -27.13 -13.77
CA PHE A 154 -4.55 -27.01 -12.83
C PHE A 154 -4.57 -28.16 -11.82
N PRO A 155 -5.16 -27.97 -10.63
CA PRO A 155 -5.30 -29.06 -9.68
C PRO A 155 -6.15 -30.20 -10.22
N LYS A 156 -5.86 -31.44 -9.78
CA LYS A 156 -6.66 -32.63 -10.11
C LYS A 156 -8.12 -32.46 -9.70
N ASN A 157 -9.04 -33.09 -10.42
CA ASN A 157 -10.48 -33.09 -10.14
C ASN A 157 -11.14 -31.69 -10.19
N CYS A 158 -10.52 -30.74 -10.88
CA CYS A 158 -11.11 -29.44 -11.17
C CYS A 158 -12.16 -29.59 -12.28
N LYS A 159 -13.27 -28.87 -12.20
CA LYS A 159 -14.32 -28.87 -13.25
C LYS A 159 -14.37 -27.54 -14.00
N GLU A 160 -13.91 -26.48 -13.36
CA GLU A 160 -13.81 -25.14 -13.93
C GLU A 160 -12.59 -24.42 -13.35
N GLY A 161 -11.83 -23.73 -14.20
CA GLY A 161 -10.60 -23.05 -13.84
C GLY A 161 -10.52 -21.66 -14.46
N LEU A 162 -9.75 -20.78 -13.83
CA LEU A 162 -9.46 -19.45 -14.36
C LEU A 162 -7.96 -19.16 -14.22
N ILE A 163 -7.40 -18.50 -15.23
CA ILE A 163 -6.03 -17.98 -15.23
C ILE A 163 -6.06 -16.50 -15.61
N THR A 164 -5.28 -15.68 -14.92
CA THR A 164 -4.89 -14.35 -15.40
C THR A 164 -3.41 -14.14 -15.19
N ALA A 165 -2.75 -13.55 -16.18
CA ALA A 165 -1.33 -13.26 -16.14
C ALA A 165 -1.06 -11.89 -16.78
N TYR A 166 -0.10 -11.16 -16.24
CA TYR A 166 0.32 -9.87 -16.74
C TYR A 166 1.78 -9.61 -16.36
N VAL A 167 2.44 -8.73 -17.11
CA VAL A 167 3.77 -8.21 -16.81
C VAL A 167 3.62 -6.76 -16.35
N LEU A 168 4.36 -6.38 -15.32
CA LEU A 168 4.44 -5.00 -14.83
C LEU A 168 5.81 -4.41 -15.13
N GLN A 169 5.84 -3.11 -15.43
CA GLN A 169 7.06 -2.32 -15.37
C GLN A 169 7.69 -2.47 -13.98
N ASN A 170 8.95 -2.88 -13.93
CA ASN A 170 9.67 -3.18 -12.68
C ASN A 170 10.93 -2.30 -12.51
N GLU A 171 11.03 -1.21 -13.27
CA GLU A 171 12.06 -0.19 -13.15
C GLU A 171 11.40 1.10 -12.66
N CYS A 172 11.95 1.68 -11.59
CA CYS A 172 11.44 2.92 -11.02
C CYS A 172 12.05 4.13 -11.75
N GLY A 173 11.28 4.74 -12.66
CA GLY A 173 11.69 5.98 -13.35
C GLY A 173 11.78 7.22 -12.44
N GLY A 174 11.32 7.12 -11.20
CA GLY A 174 11.30 8.21 -10.21
C GLY A 174 10.10 8.10 -9.28
N LEU A 175 10.11 8.84 -8.16
CA LEU A 175 8.97 8.84 -7.23
C LEU A 175 7.89 9.82 -7.71
N ALA A 176 6.85 9.29 -8.34
CA ALA A 176 5.65 10.08 -8.62
C ALA A 176 4.78 10.25 -7.36
N LYS A 177 4.20 11.45 -7.20
CA LYS A 177 3.38 11.80 -6.04
C LYS A 177 2.05 11.06 -6.09
N ASN A 178 1.71 10.42 -4.96
CA ASN A 178 0.50 9.62 -4.76
C ASN A 178 0.38 8.46 -5.75
N ASP A 179 1.51 7.98 -6.26
CA ASP A 179 1.57 6.90 -7.24
C ASP A 179 2.30 5.69 -6.64
N LEU A 180 2.01 4.51 -7.18
CA LEU A 180 2.61 3.24 -6.81
C LEU A 180 3.79 2.96 -7.74
N ASN A 181 5.00 3.22 -7.26
CA ASN A 181 6.22 2.97 -8.02
C ASN A 181 6.69 1.55 -7.75
N MET A 182 7.14 0.82 -8.77
CA MET A 182 7.63 -0.55 -8.62
C MET A 182 9.11 -0.64 -8.98
N GLN A 183 9.82 -1.50 -8.27
CA GLN A 183 11.23 -1.73 -8.52
C GLN A 183 11.67 -3.15 -8.17
N LYS A 184 12.28 -3.81 -9.14
CA LYS A 184 13.11 -5.01 -8.90
C LYS A 184 14.35 -4.64 -8.09
N GLY A 185 14.70 -5.44 -7.10
CA GLY A 185 15.92 -5.22 -6.33
C GLY A 185 17.20 -5.35 -7.18
N GLU A 186 18.28 -4.76 -6.69
CA GLU A 186 19.57 -4.75 -7.39
C GLU A 186 20.72 -5.31 -6.53
N GLU A 187 20.42 -5.86 -5.35
CA GLU A 187 21.36 -6.22 -4.25
C GLU A 187 22.12 -5.05 -3.64
N LYS A 188 22.38 -3.99 -4.41
CA LYS A 188 22.95 -2.72 -3.98
C LYS A 188 21.89 -1.71 -3.57
N GLU A 189 22.35 -0.60 -2.99
CA GLU A 189 21.48 0.55 -2.73
C GLU A 189 21.09 1.23 -4.04
N THR A 190 19.80 1.52 -4.16
CA THR A 190 19.21 2.32 -5.22
C THR A 190 18.64 3.60 -4.63
N TYR A 191 18.54 4.65 -5.45
CA TYR A 191 18.32 6.01 -4.97
C TYR A 191 17.18 6.68 -5.74
N HIS A 192 16.13 7.09 -5.03
CA HIS A 192 15.01 7.82 -5.63
C HIS A 192 14.88 9.20 -5.00
N THR A 193 15.28 10.21 -5.77
CA THR A 193 15.29 11.60 -5.29
C THR A 193 13.89 12.21 -5.33
N PHE A 194 13.61 13.08 -4.36
CA PHE A 194 12.41 13.90 -4.33
C PHE A 194 12.70 15.24 -3.67
N LYS A 195 11.92 16.26 -4.03
CA LYS A 195 12.17 17.64 -3.58
C LYS A 195 10.99 18.18 -2.79
N MET A 196 11.27 18.68 -1.60
CA MET A 196 10.32 19.48 -0.82
C MET A 196 10.52 20.95 -1.20
N THR A 197 9.56 21.54 -1.93
CA THR A 197 9.62 22.95 -2.32
C THR A 197 9.31 23.89 -1.16
N LYS A 198 8.53 23.41 -0.18
CA LYS A 198 8.16 24.09 1.07
C LYS A 198 8.20 23.10 2.22
N ARG A 199 8.02 23.59 3.45
CA ARG A 199 7.81 22.73 4.62
C ARG A 199 6.56 21.89 4.42
N GLY A 200 6.64 20.60 4.70
CA GLY A 200 5.53 19.70 4.40
C GLY A 200 5.71 18.31 4.99
N PHE A 201 4.73 17.47 4.71
CA PHE A 201 4.74 16.06 5.05
C PHE A 201 5.23 15.25 3.84
N ALA A 202 6.02 14.23 4.11
CA ALA A 202 6.33 13.16 3.16
C ALA A 202 6.09 11.81 3.84
N GLY A 203 5.27 10.97 3.23
CA GLY A 203 4.99 9.61 3.67
C GLY A 203 5.47 8.61 2.65
N PHE A 204 5.99 7.48 3.11
CA PHE A 204 6.39 6.36 2.28
C PHE A 204 5.72 5.11 2.78
N VAL A 205 5.29 4.26 1.85
CA VAL A 205 4.97 2.88 2.15
C VAL A 205 5.73 1.99 1.18
N VAL A 206 6.57 1.11 1.71
CA VAL A 206 7.43 0.21 0.96
C VAL A 206 7.06 -1.22 1.30
N ALA A 207 6.69 -2.02 0.31
CA ALA A 207 6.33 -3.42 0.50
C ALA A 207 7.08 -4.32 -0.49
N SER A 208 7.23 -5.59 -0.12
CA SER A 208 7.92 -6.62 -0.89
C SER A 208 6.93 -7.69 -1.34
N MET A 209 6.92 -7.97 -2.64
CA MET A 209 5.87 -8.74 -3.30
C MET A 209 6.23 -10.21 -3.54
N VAL A 210 7.52 -10.54 -3.63
CA VAL A 210 7.99 -11.91 -3.86
C VAL A 210 8.22 -12.58 -2.52
N GLU A 211 7.37 -13.56 -2.19
CA GLU A 211 7.34 -14.29 -0.91
C GLU A 211 8.72 -14.81 -0.47
N ASP A 212 9.49 -15.36 -1.41
CA ASP A 212 10.81 -15.95 -1.16
C ASP A 212 11.96 -15.06 -1.66
N GLY A 213 11.68 -13.80 -2.05
CA GLY A 213 12.66 -12.90 -2.67
C GLY A 213 13.67 -12.28 -1.70
N GLY A 214 13.64 -12.66 -0.42
CA GLY A 214 14.52 -12.12 0.62
C GLY A 214 14.14 -10.73 1.14
N ASN A 215 14.91 -10.26 2.11
CA ASN A 215 14.56 -9.08 2.91
C ASN A 215 14.82 -7.77 2.18
N THR A 216 13.93 -6.80 2.40
CA THR A 216 14.06 -5.44 1.90
C THR A 216 14.41 -4.50 3.03
N SER A 217 15.30 -3.54 2.74
CA SER A 217 15.58 -2.43 3.64
C SER A 217 15.46 -1.09 2.94
N TYR A 218 15.02 -0.06 3.68
CA TYR A 218 14.98 1.29 3.17
C TYR A 218 15.26 2.34 4.25
N LYS A 219 15.68 3.52 3.81
CA LYS A 219 15.90 4.70 4.66
C LYS A 219 15.67 5.97 3.85
N VAL A 220 15.35 7.06 4.53
CA VAL A 220 15.24 8.38 3.89
C VAL A 220 16.49 9.19 4.23
N GLN A 221 17.01 9.90 3.24
CA GLN A 221 18.17 10.79 3.42
C GLN A 221 17.82 12.21 2.97
N LYS A 222 18.47 13.17 3.62
CA LYS A 222 18.42 14.59 3.26
C LYS A 222 19.78 15.02 2.73
N ASN A 223 19.80 15.79 1.66
CA ASN A 223 21.01 16.45 1.21
C ASN A 223 21.28 17.69 2.07
N GLU A 224 22.43 17.72 2.74
CA GLU A 224 22.95 18.88 3.45
C GLU A 224 24.30 19.27 2.85
N LYS A 225 24.31 20.35 2.06
CA LYS A 225 25.52 20.89 1.41
C LYS A 225 26.31 19.82 0.62
N GLY A 226 25.62 19.01 -0.19
CA GLY A 226 26.23 17.95 -0.99
C GLY A 226 26.38 16.61 -0.28
N LYS A 227 26.23 16.55 1.06
CA LYS A 227 26.32 15.30 1.82
C LYS A 227 24.93 14.72 2.10
N TRP A 228 24.76 13.42 1.85
CA TRP A 228 23.50 12.72 2.14
C TRP A 228 23.50 12.19 3.58
N ILE A 229 22.58 12.68 4.39
CA ILE A 229 22.47 12.31 5.81
C ILE A 229 21.17 11.54 6.02
N THR A 230 21.26 10.34 6.62
CA THR A 230 20.08 9.56 7.00
C THR A 230 19.25 10.28 8.05
N ILE A 231 17.98 10.46 7.73
CA ILE A 231 16.97 11.00 8.63
C ILE A 231 16.02 9.87 9.00
N GLY A 232 15.71 9.74 10.29
CA GLY A 232 14.89 8.62 10.73
C GLY A 232 15.68 7.32 10.90
N ARG A 233 14.95 6.20 10.98
CA ARG A 233 15.50 4.85 11.12
C ARG A 233 15.67 4.22 9.75
N THR A 234 16.69 3.38 9.62
CA THR A 234 16.70 2.35 8.57
C THR A 234 15.68 1.29 8.96
N LYS A 235 14.82 0.94 8.02
CA LYS A 235 13.82 -0.11 8.16
C LYS A 235 14.32 -1.33 7.41
N SER A 236 14.03 -2.52 7.93
CA SER A 236 14.30 -3.80 7.29
C SER A 236 13.15 -4.72 7.62
N PHE A 237 12.64 -5.45 6.64
CA PHE A 237 11.51 -6.34 6.79
C PHE A 237 11.60 -7.53 5.82
N LYS A 238 10.94 -8.62 6.20
CA LYS A 238 10.77 -9.81 5.36
C LYS A 238 9.66 -9.57 4.33
N PRO A 239 9.60 -10.35 3.24
CA PRO A 239 8.44 -10.35 2.34
C PRO A 239 7.13 -10.54 3.09
N THR A 240 6.05 -10.00 2.52
CA THR A 240 4.68 -10.08 3.07
C THR A 240 4.54 -9.61 4.53
N ASN A 241 5.45 -8.76 5.02
CA ASN A 241 5.34 -8.21 6.37
C ASN A 241 4.19 -7.20 6.46
N GLU A 242 3.25 -7.45 7.37
CA GLU A 242 2.10 -6.59 7.63
C GLU A 242 2.33 -5.57 8.76
N ASP A 243 3.51 -5.59 9.41
CA ASP A 243 3.86 -4.59 10.41
C ASP A 243 4.04 -3.22 9.76
N GLU A 244 2.96 -2.44 9.78
CA GLU A 244 2.90 -1.06 9.29
C GLU A 244 4.08 -0.19 9.79
N THR A 245 4.64 -0.48 10.98
CA THR A 245 5.74 0.30 11.53
C THR A 245 7.09 0.06 10.85
N GLN A 246 7.20 -1.03 10.08
CA GLN A 246 8.36 -1.39 9.29
C GLN A 246 8.18 -1.00 7.82
N ILE A 247 6.96 -1.13 7.29
CA ILE A 247 6.67 -0.85 5.87
C ILE A 247 6.24 0.61 5.61
N ALA A 248 5.71 1.32 6.61
CA ALA A 248 5.25 2.70 6.46
C ALA A 248 6.00 3.69 7.35
N VAL A 249 6.30 4.86 6.81
CA VAL A 249 6.94 5.97 7.53
C VAL A 249 6.37 7.32 7.12
N GLY A 250 6.33 8.25 8.06
CA GLY A 250 5.89 9.62 7.84
C GLY A 250 6.83 10.64 8.46
N TYR A 251 7.22 11.63 7.66
CA TYR A 251 8.18 12.67 8.02
C TYR A 251 7.59 14.06 7.91
N GLY A 252 7.92 14.91 8.89
CA GLY A 252 7.80 16.36 8.77
C GLY A 252 9.11 16.91 8.20
N LEU A 253 9.09 17.44 6.99
CA LEU A 253 10.27 17.86 6.26
C LEU A 253 10.27 19.38 6.00
N SER A 254 11.47 19.96 5.96
CA SER A 254 11.71 21.34 5.53
C SER A 254 11.84 21.40 4.01
N LYS A 255 11.91 22.60 3.44
CA LYS A 255 12.39 22.76 2.04
C LYS A 255 13.76 22.10 1.90
N GLY A 256 13.99 21.36 0.83
CA GLY A 256 15.25 20.66 0.57
C GLY A 256 15.13 19.52 -0.42
N ASN A 257 16.28 18.93 -0.75
CA ASN A 257 16.39 17.74 -1.59
C ASN A 257 16.55 16.51 -0.68
N TYR A 258 15.82 15.46 -1.02
CA TYR A 258 15.75 14.23 -0.26
C TYR A 258 15.87 13.03 -1.21
N ARG A 259 16.16 11.85 -0.65
CA ARG A 259 16.07 10.59 -1.39
C ARG A 259 15.56 9.46 -0.52
N LEU A 260 14.75 8.59 -1.09
CA LEU A 260 14.51 7.24 -0.58
C LEU A 260 15.68 6.37 -1.04
N VAL A 261 16.28 5.63 -0.13
CA VAL A 261 17.31 4.64 -0.41
C VAL A 261 16.70 3.27 -0.18
N LEU A 262 16.69 2.43 -1.20
CA LEU A 262 16.14 1.08 -1.16
C LEU A 262 17.26 0.06 -1.43
N LYS A 263 17.31 -1.02 -0.65
CA LYS A 263 18.20 -2.15 -0.88
C LYS A 263 17.40 -3.45 -0.72
N ALA A 264 17.39 -4.25 -1.78
CA ALA A 264 16.69 -5.54 -1.84
C ALA A 264 17.42 -6.49 -2.81
N PRO A 265 17.31 -7.82 -2.64
CA PRO A 265 17.85 -8.82 -3.58
C PRO A 265 17.24 -8.72 -4.98
N LYS A 266 17.93 -9.24 -6.00
CA LYS A 266 17.48 -9.21 -7.40
C LYS A 266 16.18 -9.97 -7.65
N GLU A 267 15.91 -10.94 -6.80
CA GLU A 267 14.73 -11.80 -6.82
C GLU A 267 13.50 -11.11 -6.21
N GLN A 268 13.68 -9.95 -5.56
CA GLN A 268 12.60 -9.21 -4.92
C GLN A 268 12.00 -8.15 -5.85
N LEU A 269 10.69 -7.97 -5.76
CA LEU A 269 9.96 -6.86 -6.34
C LEU A 269 9.39 -6.00 -5.23
N ASN A 270 9.72 -4.71 -5.23
CA ASN A 270 9.32 -3.78 -4.20
C ASN A 270 8.32 -2.77 -4.77
N THR A 271 7.30 -2.46 -4.00
CA THR A 271 6.41 -1.34 -4.28
C THR A 271 6.73 -0.18 -3.35
N MET A 272 6.63 1.04 -3.87
CA MET A 272 6.96 2.27 -3.18
C MET A 272 5.88 3.31 -3.45
N LEU A 273 4.99 3.48 -2.47
CA LEU A 273 4.11 4.63 -2.43
C LEU A 273 4.90 5.82 -1.90
N TYR A 274 4.88 6.92 -2.65
CA TYR A 274 5.28 8.22 -2.15
C TYR A 274 4.08 9.17 -2.03
N THR A 275 3.79 9.63 -0.80
CA THR A 275 2.80 10.70 -0.57
C THR A 275 3.49 11.96 -0.10
N THR A 276 3.04 13.11 -0.59
CA THR A 276 3.49 14.40 -0.06
C THR A 276 2.37 15.41 0.02
N LYS A 277 2.41 16.22 1.07
CA LYS A 277 1.52 17.35 1.26
C LYS A 277 2.32 18.55 1.72
N ASN A 278 2.24 19.62 0.96
CA ASN A 278 2.77 20.90 1.38
C ASN A 278 1.88 21.51 2.46
N TYR A 279 2.50 22.08 3.49
CA TYR A 279 1.79 22.84 4.51
C TYR A 279 2.29 24.28 4.45
N ALA A 280 1.37 25.21 4.22
CA ALA A 280 1.69 26.64 4.19
C ALA A 280 2.31 27.11 5.53
N LYS A 281 3.05 28.23 5.50
CA LYS A 281 3.57 28.86 6.72
C LYS A 281 2.42 29.21 7.69
N LYS A 282 2.74 29.12 8.98
CA LYS A 282 1.85 28.86 10.12
C LYS A 282 0.90 29.99 10.55
N LYS A 283 -0.29 29.59 11.03
CA LYS A 283 -1.04 30.28 12.11
C LYS A 283 -0.87 29.55 13.47
N VAL A 284 0.35 29.23 13.89
CA VAL A 284 0.61 28.59 15.20
C VAL A 284 1.05 29.61 16.25
N ALA A 285 0.77 29.32 17.52
CA ALA A 285 1.24 30.14 18.63
C ALA A 285 2.45 29.52 19.32
N TYR A 286 3.48 30.34 19.53
CA TYR A 286 4.72 29.95 20.23
C TYR A 286 4.71 30.32 21.72
N LYS A 287 3.84 31.25 22.12
CA LYS A 287 3.64 31.69 23.51
C LYS A 287 2.25 31.27 24.00
N LYS A 288 2.13 30.88 25.28
CA LYS A 288 0.85 30.48 25.91
C LYS A 288 -0.22 31.59 25.81
N SER A 289 0.19 32.85 25.98
CA SER A 289 -0.71 34.01 25.89
C SER A 289 -1.36 34.19 24.52
N LYS A 290 -0.68 33.76 23.44
CA LYS A 290 -1.18 33.84 22.06
C LYS A 290 -1.82 32.54 21.58
N ALA A 291 -2.11 31.59 22.48
CA ALA A 291 -2.61 30.26 22.14
C ALA A 291 -3.82 30.31 21.18
N LYS A 292 -3.75 29.47 20.14
CA LYS A 292 -4.81 29.36 19.13
C LYS A 292 -5.90 28.40 19.59
N ASN A 293 -7.10 28.52 19.04
CA ASN A 293 -8.14 27.53 19.31
C ASN A 293 -7.65 26.13 18.90
N LEU A 294 -8.04 25.12 19.68
CA LEU A 294 -7.79 23.70 19.40
C LEU A 294 -8.54 23.24 18.13
N ASN A 295 -8.35 21.99 17.70
CA ASN A 295 -8.64 21.46 16.35
C ASN A 295 -7.55 21.89 15.36
N ALA A 296 -6.37 21.29 15.51
CA ALA A 296 -5.19 21.63 14.73
C ALA A 296 -4.50 20.40 14.19
N THR A 297 -4.07 20.50 12.94
CA THR A 297 -3.15 19.57 12.28
C THR A 297 -1.86 20.32 12.00
N GLU A 298 -0.75 19.84 12.57
CA GLU A 298 0.53 20.53 12.47
C GLU A 298 1.67 19.51 12.56
N MET A 299 2.89 19.93 12.25
CA MET A 299 4.06 19.06 12.23
C MET A 299 5.25 19.65 12.95
N TYR A 300 6.28 18.82 13.08
CA TYR A 300 7.63 19.22 13.42
C TYR A 300 8.60 18.67 12.39
N THR A 301 9.47 19.54 11.90
CA THR A 301 10.70 19.13 11.21
C THR A 301 11.81 18.86 12.22
N MET A 302 12.91 18.27 11.77
CA MET A 302 14.08 17.98 12.62
C MET A 302 14.61 19.23 13.34
N ASN A 303 14.70 20.37 12.63
CA ASN A 303 15.35 21.58 13.16
C ASN A 303 14.43 22.46 14.01
N GLU A 304 13.12 22.20 14.01
CA GLU A 304 12.18 22.97 14.83
C GLU A 304 12.25 22.57 16.30
N LYS A 305 12.44 23.55 17.20
CA LYS A 305 12.50 23.33 18.66
C LYS A 305 11.30 23.94 19.41
N ALA A 306 10.74 25.03 18.89
CA ALA A 306 9.72 25.81 19.60
C ALA A 306 8.41 25.03 19.79
N ALA A 307 7.87 25.06 21.01
CA ALA A 307 6.57 24.48 21.35
C ALA A 307 5.41 25.17 20.60
N ARG A 308 4.27 24.49 20.53
CA ARG A 308 3.01 24.99 19.96
C ARG A 308 1.97 25.09 21.07
N TRP A 309 1.23 26.18 21.10
CA TRP A 309 0.22 26.44 22.13
C TRP A 309 -1.18 26.51 21.55
N TYR A 310 -2.06 25.73 22.13
CA TYR A 310 -3.49 25.71 21.83
C TYR A 310 -4.31 25.98 23.08
N LYS A 311 -5.54 26.46 22.92
CA LYS A 311 -6.51 26.70 23.98
C LYS A 311 -7.84 26.06 23.63
N VAL A 312 -8.53 25.58 24.66
CA VAL A 312 -9.83 24.92 24.53
C VAL A 312 -10.70 25.22 25.73
N SER A 313 -11.97 25.52 25.49
CA SER A 313 -12.96 25.76 26.55
C SER A 313 -13.73 24.49 26.87
N VAL A 314 -13.85 24.14 28.15
CA VAL A 314 -14.78 23.12 28.65
C VAL A 314 -16.02 23.85 29.17
N LYS A 315 -17.16 23.66 28.48
CA LYS A 315 -18.41 24.38 28.74
C LYS A 315 -19.28 23.75 29.85
N SER A 316 -19.07 22.47 30.16
CA SER A 316 -19.88 21.72 31.12
C SER A 316 -19.01 20.86 32.03
N SER A 317 -19.37 20.80 33.31
CA SER A 317 -18.85 19.85 34.29
C SER A 317 -19.62 18.52 34.28
N LYS A 318 -20.84 18.48 33.70
CA LYS A 318 -21.70 17.29 33.67
C LYS A 318 -21.13 16.19 32.76
N LYS A 319 -20.64 16.55 31.57
CA LYS A 319 -20.04 15.62 30.59
C LYS A 319 -18.53 15.82 30.50
N GLN A 320 -17.78 14.72 30.51
CA GLN A 320 -16.33 14.77 30.39
C GLN A 320 -15.90 15.09 28.95
N SER A 321 -15.26 16.25 28.75
CA SER A 321 -14.63 16.58 27.48
C SER A 321 -13.41 15.69 27.24
N LYS A 322 -13.20 15.28 26.00
CA LYS A 322 -12.05 14.46 25.58
C LYS A 322 -11.23 15.25 24.57
N LEU A 323 -9.98 14.85 24.37
CA LEU A 323 -9.15 15.30 23.27
C LEU A 323 -8.72 14.06 22.49
N LYS A 324 -8.95 14.02 21.19
CA LYS A 324 -8.42 12.99 20.30
C LYS A 324 -7.09 13.48 19.74
N ILE A 325 -6.05 12.69 19.92
CA ILE A 325 -4.70 12.96 19.44
C ILE A 325 -4.35 11.86 18.46
N LEU A 326 -4.00 12.24 17.23
CA LEU A 326 -3.37 11.36 16.25
C LEU A 326 -1.93 11.84 16.05
N THR A 327 -0.96 10.93 16.05
CA THR A 327 0.44 11.28 15.74
C THR A 327 1.06 10.30 14.77
N VAL A 328 1.90 10.84 13.90
CA VAL A 328 2.74 10.09 12.96
C VAL A 328 4.15 10.61 13.07
N ALA A 329 5.08 9.73 13.43
CA ALA A 329 6.50 10.06 13.54
C ALA A 329 7.34 8.81 13.35
N ASP A 330 8.40 8.88 12.53
CA ASP A 330 9.35 7.77 12.38
C ASP A 330 10.34 7.66 13.57
N GLN A 331 10.66 8.79 14.21
CA GLN A 331 11.53 8.82 15.39
C GLN A 331 10.98 9.72 16.48
N GLY A 332 11.27 9.35 17.73
CA GLY A 332 10.90 10.14 18.90
C GLY A 332 9.40 10.09 19.19
N GLY A 333 8.73 11.23 19.15
CA GLY A 333 7.30 11.37 19.40
C GLY A 333 6.97 12.75 19.96
N PHE A 334 5.72 12.98 20.32
CA PHE A 334 5.25 14.28 20.79
C PHE A 334 4.91 14.24 22.29
N LYS A 335 5.09 15.38 22.95
CA LYS A 335 4.67 15.61 24.33
C LYS A 335 3.58 16.66 24.34
N PHE A 336 2.39 16.25 24.79
CA PHE A 336 1.21 17.08 24.99
C PHE A 336 1.06 17.34 26.49
N THR A 337 1.23 18.58 26.91
CA THR A 337 1.10 18.98 28.31
C THR A 337 -0.08 19.93 28.45
N ILE A 338 -1.04 19.56 29.30
CA ILE A 338 -2.30 20.26 29.49
C ILE A 338 -2.24 21.06 30.78
N TYR A 339 -2.60 22.33 30.72
CA TYR A 339 -2.66 23.26 31.85
C TYR A 339 -4.07 23.82 31.97
N GLU A 340 -4.56 23.95 33.20
CA GLU A 340 -5.74 24.78 33.49
C GLU A 340 -5.32 26.27 33.48
N ARG A 341 -6.23 27.18 33.10
CA ARG A 341 -6.00 28.62 33.23
C ARG A 341 -5.66 28.99 34.67
N GLY A 342 -4.69 29.88 34.86
CA GLY A 342 -4.21 30.29 36.19
C GLY A 342 -3.24 29.31 36.86
N LYS A 343 -3.18 28.03 36.45
CA LYS A 343 -2.28 27.04 37.05
C LYS A 343 -0.91 26.97 36.37
N LYS A 344 0.14 26.92 37.19
CA LYS A 344 1.53 26.66 36.76
C LYS A 344 1.81 25.17 36.55
N LYS A 345 1.31 24.30 37.44
CA LYS A 345 1.46 22.84 37.33
C LYS A 345 0.53 22.26 36.25
N PRO A 346 0.99 21.29 35.44
CA PRO A 346 0.16 20.66 34.44
C PRO A 346 -0.87 19.72 35.08
N VAL A 347 -2.08 19.67 34.52
CA VAL A 347 -3.13 18.74 34.97
C VAL A 347 -2.98 17.36 34.34
N LYS A 348 -2.38 17.28 33.15
CA LYS A 348 -2.09 16.01 32.48
C LYS A 348 -0.92 16.19 31.52
N THR A 349 -0.11 15.15 31.38
CA THR A 349 0.88 15.05 30.30
C THR A 349 0.69 13.73 29.57
N VAL A 350 0.69 13.78 28.25
CA VAL A 350 0.62 12.62 27.37
C VAL A 350 1.83 12.63 26.45
N LYS A 351 2.52 11.50 26.38
CA LYS A 351 3.68 11.29 25.51
C LYS A 351 3.30 10.25 24.46
N THR A 352 3.67 10.51 23.22
CA THR A 352 3.61 9.54 22.12
C THR A 352 5.02 9.04 21.79
N SER A 353 5.08 7.95 21.04
CA SER A 353 6.31 7.33 20.52
C SER A 353 6.27 7.32 18.99
N ALA A 354 7.33 6.81 18.37
CA ALA A 354 7.42 6.60 16.94
C ALA A 354 6.52 5.42 16.52
N LYS A 355 5.22 5.67 16.38
CA LYS A 355 4.19 4.82 15.76
C LYS A 355 3.02 5.72 15.32
N HIS A 356 2.25 5.28 14.32
CA HIS A 356 0.90 5.80 14.12
C HIS A 356 0.12 5.51 15.41
N LEU A 357 -0.31 6.56 16.09
CA LEU A 357 -0.91 6.42 17.41
C LEU A 357 -2.10 7.33 17.56
N GLU A 358 -3.23 6.72 17.87
CA GLU A 358 -4.41 7.42 18.34
C GLU A 358 -4.52 7.32 19.85
N LYS A 359 -4.69 8.47 20.51
CA LYS A 359 -4.91 8.54 21.96
C LYS A 359 -6.06 9.47 22.28
N THR A 360 -6.94 9.00 23.13
CA THR A 360 -8.00 9.83 23.72
C THR A 360 -7.58 10.29 25.11
N VAL A 361 -7.56 11.60 25.34
CA VAL A 361 -7.19 12.22 26.61
C VAL A 361 -8.43 12.84 27.24
N LYS A 362 -8.80 12.35 28.42
CA LYS A 362 -9.89 12.92 29.21
C LYS A 362 -9.46 14.22 29.88
N LEU A 363 -10.19 15.31 29.66
CA LEU A 363 -10.02 16.56 30.42
C LEU A 363 -10.72 16.46 31.77
N PRO A 364 -10.32 17.27 32.78
CA PRO A 364 -11.03 17.33 34.05
C PRO A 364 -12.51 17.73 33.85
N LYS A 365 -13.42 17.19 34.67
CA LYS A 365 -14.86 17.54 34.68
C LYS A 365 -15.10 18.92 35.33
N LYS A 366 -14.31 19.92 34.93
CA LYS A 366 -14.35 21.26 35.47
C LYS A 366 -14.48 22.26 34.33
N LYS A 367 -15.50 23.13 34.41
CA LYS A 367 -15.70 24.23 33.47
C LYS A 367 -14.48 25.15 33.50
N GLY A 368 -14.06 25.62 32.34
CA GLY A 368 -12.96 26.57 32.25
C GLY A 368 -12.13 26.42 30.99
N MET A 369 -11.12 27.28 30.90
CA MET A 369 -10.17 27.32 29.79
C MET A 369 -8.94 26.45 30.11
N TYR A 370 -8.58 25.60 29.16
CA TYR A 370 -7.39 24.77 29.22
C TYR A 370 -6.43 25.13 28.08
N TYR A 371 -5.14 24.99 28.34
CA TYR A 371 -4.07 25.21 27.38
C TYR A 371 -3.34 23.91 27.12
N VAL A 372 -3.10 23.60 25.85
CA VAL A 372 -2.31 22.44 25.44
C VAL A 372 -1.00 22.91 24.84
N LYS A 373 0.12 22.57 25.49
CA LYS A 373 1.46 22.74 24.97
C LYS A 373 1.86 21.46 24.24
N VAL A 374 2.11 21.56 22.93
CA VAL A 374 2.68 20.47 22.13
C VAL A 374 4.16 20.75 21.92
N SER A 375 4.99 19.74 22.12
CA SER A 375 6.45 19.84 21.98
C SER A 375 7.02 18.51 21.50
N LYS A 376 8.23 18.55 20.96
CA LYS A 376 8.99 17.34 20.60
C LYS A 376 9.39 16.59 21.86
N ARG A 377 9.29 15.26 21.85
CA ARG A 377 9.78 14.39 22.94
C ARG A 377 11.30 14.26 22.89
N THR A 378 11.89 14.27 21.69
CA THR A 378 13.33 14.16 21.47
C THR A 378 13.81 15.14 20.38
N LYS A 379 15.11 15.44 20.32
CA LYS A 379 15.70 16.28 19.25
C LYS A 379 15.42 15.70 17.86
N LYS A 380 15.47 14.36 17.73
CA LYS A 380 15.23 13.62 16.49
C LYS A 380 13.75 13.53 16.06
N THR A 381 12.81 13.97 16.92
CA THR A 381 11.38 13.90 16.58
C THR A 381 11.09 14.65 15.29
N ASN A 382 10.39 14.01 14.37
CA ASN A 382 9.83 14.69 13.21
C ASN A 382 8.58 13.92 12.77
N GLY A 383 7.68 14.58 12.06
CA GLY A 383 6.38 14.03 11.71
C GLY A 383 5.26 15.00 12.04
N TYR A 384 4.02 14.53 11.97
CA TYR A 384 2.85 15.36 12.21
C TYR A 384 2.00 14.85 13.37
N TYR A 385 1.18 15.76 13.90
CA TYR A 385 0.15 15.45 14.85
C TYR A 385 -1.14 16.16 14.47
N GLU A 386 -2.24 15.57 14.91
CA GLU A 386 -3.56 16.17 14.90
C GLU A 386 -4.11 16.13 16.32
N ILE A 387 -4.77 17.21 16.72
CA ILE A 387 -5.41 17.33 18.02
C ILE A 387 -6.79 17.94 17.86
N LYS A 388 -7.82 17.17 18.22
CA LYS A 388 -9.24 17.54 18.17
C LYS A 388 -9.88 17.42 19.55
N LYS A 389 -10.92 18.22 19.82
CA LYS A 389 -11.75 18.07 21.02
C LYS A 389 -12.92 17.14 20.73
#